data_AF-A0A943NE55-F1
#
_entry.id   AF-A0A943NE55-F1
#
_cell.length_a   1.000
_cell.length_b   1.000
_cell.length_c   1.000
_cell.angle_alpha   90.00
_cell.angle_beta   90.00
_cell.angle_gamma   90.00
#
_symmetry.space_group_name_H-M   'P 1'
#
loop_
_entity.id
_entity.type
_entity.pdbx_description
1 polymer ?
#
loop_
_entity_poly.entity_id
_entity_poly.type
_entity_poly.pdbx_seq_one_letter_code
_entity_poly.pdbx_strand_id
1 'polypeptide(L)'
;MNSLADSVSAVVLILMLIAVGYIMGRIGLMKKEHKSFVIKLLVNISVPCMCIHNVFTDFSVELIKSAGALLLTPMLFNIAMILIALAVAKAMKISHRRFGGFVVMCAMSNSLFVGYPVCTELFGAEGTPYVMCFYMMNTFFFWAIGATMIYMSAGESRLSIKEIGKKLASPPLISLLAAVALLL
;
A
#
# COMPACT_ATOMS: atom_id res chain seq x y z
N MET A 1 21.63 16.02 -11.09
CA MET A 1 20.45 15.66 -10.28
C MET A 1 20.01 16.89 -9.50
N ASN A 2 18.91 17.51 -9.93
CA ASN A 2 18.27 18.56 -9.13
C ASN A 2 17.18 17.86 -8.30
N SER A 3 17.55 17.30 -7.15
CA SER A 3 16.66 16.46 -6.31
C SER A 3 15.31 17.14 -5.98
N LEU A 4 15.30 18.46 -5.91
CA LEU A 4 14.09 19.26 -5.75
C LEU A 4 13.17 19.19 -6.97
N ALA A 5 13.71 19.27 -8.19
CA ALA A 5 12.93 19.20 -9.43
C ALA A 5 12.30 17.82 -9.63
N ASP A 6 13.03 16.75 -9.30
CA ASP A 6 12.54 15.37 -9.39
C ASP A 6 11.40 15.14 -8.38
N SER A 7 11.58 15.63 -7.14
CA SER A 7 10.54 15.60 -6.09
C SER A 7 9.28 16.35 -6.48
N VAL A 8 9.42 17.56 -7.04
CA VAL A 8 8.28 18.36 -7.52
C VAL A 8 7.57 17.64 -8.67
N SER A 9 8.34 17.05 -9.61
CA SER A 9 7.78 16.33 -10.76
C SER A 9 6.95 15.13 -10.32
N ALA A 10 7.43 14.33 -9.37
CA ALA A 10 6.70 13.18 -8.83
C ALA A 10 5.37 13.59 -8.17
N VAL A 11 5.36 14.70 -7.40
CA VAL A 11 4.14 15.22 -6.78
C VAL A 11 3.16 15.75 -7.83
N VAL A 12 3.65 16.51 -8.81
CA VAL A 12 2.83 17.03 -9.91
C VAL A 12 2.20 15.90 -10.71
N LEU A 13 2.94 14.83 -11.00
CA LEU A 13 2.43 13.66 -11.70
C LEU A 13 1.24 13.03 -10.97
N ILE A 14 1.32 12.82 -9.66
CA ILE A 14 0.19 12.29 -8.88
C ILE A 14 -1.01 13.25 -8.92
N LEU A 15 -0.77 14.54 -8.72
CA LEU A 15 -1.84 15.54 -8.71
C LEU A 15 -2.55 15.59 -10.07
N MET A 16 -1.82 15.47 -11.17
CA MET A 16 -2.37 15.38 -12.52
C MET A 16 -3.21 14.12 -12.71
N LEU A 17 -2.74 12.96 -12.27
CA LEU A 17 -3.52 11.70 -12.32
C LEU A 17 -4.82 11.81 -11.51
N ILE A 18 -4.77 12.42 -10.32
CA ILE A 18 -5.96 12.68 -9.50
C ILE A 18 -6.91 13.64 -10.21
N ALA A 19 -6.38 14.71 -10.82
CA ALA A 19 -7.17 15.70 -11.54
C ALA A 19 -7.90 15.09 -12.74
N VAL A 20 -7.24 14.22 -13.52
CA VAL A 20 -7.87 13.47 -14.61
C VAL A 20 -9.04 12.63 -14.08
N GLY A 21 -8.82 11.83 -13.03
CA GLY A 21 -9.88 11.03 -12.43
C GLY A 21 -11.06 11.87 -11.91
N TYR A 22 -10.77 13.04 -11.33
CA TYR A 22 -11.77 14.00 -10.87
C TYR A 22 -12.58 14.58 -12.03
N ILE A 23 -11.92 15.03 -13.11
CA ILE A 23 -12.57 15.58 -14.30
C ILE A 23 -13.47 14.51 -14.95
N MET A 24 -12.99 13.28 -15.10
CA MET A 24 -13.78 12.16 -15.63
C MET A 24 -15.04 11.90 -14.79
N GLY A 25 -14.96 12.05 -13.47
CA GLY A 25 -16.12 11.98 -12.59
C GLY A 25 -17.07 13.16 -12.75
N ARG A 26 -16.54 14.39 -12.90
CA ARG A 26 -17.33 15.62 -13.04
C ARG A 26 -18.10 15.69 -14.36
N ILE A 27 -17.52 15.22 -15.46
CA ILE A 27 -18.17 15.23 -16.78
C ILE A 27 -19.13 14.05 -16.98
N GLY A 28 -19.29 13.17 -15.98
CA GLY A 28 -20.20 12.03 -16.04
C GLY A 28 -19.67 10.82 -16.82
N LEU A 29 -18.42 10.86 -17.30
CA LEU A 29 -17.75 9.73 -17.96
C LEU A 29 -17.58 8.56 -16.98
N MET A 30 -17.26 8.86 -15.72
CA MET A 30 -17.12 7.86 -14.66
C MET A 30 -18.35 7.82 -13.74
N LYS A 31 -19.25 6.86 -13.96
CA LYS A 31 -20.39 6.57 -13.05
C LYS A 31 -19.97 5.68 -11.89
N LYS A 32 -20.82 5.57 -10.85
CA LYS A 32 -20.56 4.72 -9.68
C LYS A 32 -20.29 3.25 -10.04
N GLU A 33 -21.02 2.73 -11.03
CA GLU A 33 -20.85 1.37 -11.55
C GLU A 33 -19.47 1.15 -12.19
N HIS A 34 -19.02 2.11 -13.01
CA HIS A 34 -17.69 2.10 -13.65
C HIS A 34 -16.58 2.10 -12.60
N LYS A 35 -16.73 2.90 -11.53
CA LYS A 35 -15.74 2.96 -10.44
C LYS A 35 -15.52 1.59 -9.78
N SER A 36 -16.59 0.84 -9.50
CA SER A 36 -16.46 -0.48 -8.89
C SER A 36 -15.77 -1.46 -9.83
N PHE A 37 -16.12 -1.44 -11.11
CA PHE A 37 -15.46 -2.27 -12.13
C PHE A 37 -13.97 -1.95 -12.24
N VAL A 38 -13.59 -0.68 -12.38
CA VAL A 38 -12.18 -0.25 -12.50
C VAL A 38 -11.38 -0.68 -11.27
N ILE A 39 -11.89 -0.50 -10.05
CA ILE A 39 -11.19 -0.95 -8.83
C ILE A 39 -10.99 -2.46 -8.83
N LYS A 40 -12.00 -3.24 -9.20
CA LYS A 40 -11.90 -4.71 -9.27
C LYS A 40 -10.89 -5.15 -10.33
N LEU A 41 -10.89 -4.50 -11.49
CA LEU A 41 -9.93 -4.75 -12.56
C LEU A 41 -8.50 -4.48 -12.10
N LEU A 42 -8.27 -3.33 -11.47
CA LEU A 42 -6.96 -2.94 -10.97
C LEU A 42 -6.45 -3.92 -9.91
N VAL A 43 -7.24 -4.19 -8.88
CA VAL A 43 -6.79 -5.01 -7.74
C VAL A 43 -6.64 -6.49 -8.10
N ASN A 44 -7.49 -7.02 -8.99
CA ASN A 44 -7.50 -8.46 -9.30
C ASN A 44 -6.71 -8.82 -10.54
N ILE A 45 -6.38 -7.87 -11.42
CA ILE A 45 -5.68 -8.14 -12.69
C ILE A 45 -4.44 -7.26 -12.82
N SER A 46 -4.60 -5.94 -12.92
CA SER A 46 -3.48 -5.04 -13.26
C SER A 46 -2.37 -5.07 -12.22
N VAL A 47 -2.72 -4.99 -10.94
CA VAL A 47 -1.75 -5.02 -9.84
C VAL A 47 -1.03 -6.37 -9.76
N PRO A 48 -1.71 -7.53 -9.80
CA PRO A 48 -1.02 -8.81 -9.87
C PRO A 48 -0.06 -8.93 -11.05
N CYS A 49 -0.46 -8.50 -12.24
CA CYS A 49 0.42 -8.49 -13.41
C CYS A 49 1.63 -7.58 -13.19
N MET A 50 1.44 -6.40 -12.59
CA MET A 50 2.52 -5.48 -12.24
C MET A 50 3.48 -6.10 -11.22
N CYS A 51 2.97 -6.75 -10.17
CA CYS A 51 3.81 -7.44 -9.19
C CYS A 51 4.67 -8.53 -9.83
N ILE A 52 4.08 -9.33 -10.73
CA ILE A 52 4.83 -10.36 -11.47
C ILE A 52 5.90 -9.70 -12.33
N HIS A 53 5.53 -8.73 -13.16
CA HIS A 53 6.45 -8.03 -14.05
C HIS A 53 7.66 -7.47 -13.28
N ASN A 54 7.40 -6.72 -12.21
CA ASN A 54 8.42 -6.09 -11.39
C ASN A 54 9.40 -7.10 -10.79
N VAL A 55 8.93 -8.28 -10.37
CA VAL A 55 9.84 -9.33 -9.85
C VAL A 55 10.75 -9.85 -10.95
N PHE A 56 10.26 -10.03 -12.17
CA PHE A 56 11.10 -10.54 -13.26
C PHE A 56 12.02 -9.48 -13.88
N THR A 57 11.70 -8.18 -13.76
CA THR A 57 12.52 -7.10 -14.36
C THR A 57 13.44 -6.41 -13.36
N ASP A 58 12.95 -6.16 -12.15
CA ASP A 58 13.59 -5.21 -11.22
C ASP A 58 14.20 -5.92 -9.99
N PHE A 59 13.93 -7.21 -9.77
CA PHE A 59 14.52 -7.98 -8.67
C PHE A 59 15.72 -8.80 -9.16
N SER A 60 16.80 -8.77 -8.38
CA SER A 60 17.92 -9.69 -8.53
C SER A 60 17.81 -10.86 -7.55
N VAL A 61 18.38 -12.02 -7.93
CA VAL A 61 18.40 -13.22 -7.08
C VAL A 61 19.12 -12.94 -5.74
N GLU A 62 20.16 -12.11 -5.76
CA GLU A 62 20.87 -11.69 -4.54
C GLU A 62 19.97 -10.86 -3.61
N LEU A 63 19.21 -9.93 -4.18
CA LEU A 63 18.26 -9.12 -3.44
C LEU A 63 17.16 -9.97 -2.81
N ILE A 64 16.69 -11.01 -3.50
CA ILE A 64 15.70 -11.96 -2.97
C ILE A 64 16.30 -12.80 -1.83
N LYS A 65 17.55 -13.24 -1.95
CA LYS A 65 18.24 -13.95 -0.85
C LYS A 65 18.39 -13.05 0.39
N SER A 66 18.56 -11.75 0.19
CA SER A 66 18.56 -10.74 1.26
C SER A 66 17.17 -10.21 1.63
N ALA A 67 16.09 -10.74 1.03
CA ALA A 67 14.73 -10.21 1.22
C ALA A 67 14.29 -10.23 2.69
N GLY A 68 14.69 -11.25 3.47
CA GLY A 68 14.39 -11.30 4.90
C GLY A 68 14.92 -10.07 5.66
N ALA A 69 16.14 -9.62 5.34
CA ALA A 69 16.70 -8.40 5.92
C ALA A 69 16.02 -7.14 5.37
N LEU A 70 15.66 -7.14 4.07
CA LEU A 70 14.97 -6.01 3.44
C LEU A 70 13.56 -5.79 3.96
N LEU A 71 12.89 -6.83 4.48
CA LEU A 71 11.58 -6.73 5.11
C LEU A 71 11.66 -6.17 6.54
N LEU A 72 12.82 -6.22 7.20
CA LEU A 72 12.98 -5.72 8.56
C LEU A 72 12.79 -4.20 8.64
N THR A 73 13.37 -3.45 7.71
CA THR A 73 13.24 -2.00 7.63
C THR A 73 11.78 -1.52 7.52
N PRO A 74 10.97 -1.97 6.53
CA PRO A 74 9.58 -1.58 6.44
C PRO A 74 8.73 -2.12 7.60
N MET A 75 9.09 -3.27 8.19
CA MET A 75 8.43 -3.77 9.40
C MET A 75 8.62 -2.82 10.58
N LEU A 76 9.87 -2.44 10.89
CA LEU A 76 10.19 -1.50 11.97
C LEU A 76 9.54 -0.14 11.73
N PHE A 77 9.55 0.35 10.49
CA PHE A 77 8.89 1.60 10.12
C PHE A 77 7.38 1.54 10.40
N ASN A 78 6.69 0.48 9.97
CA ASN A 78 5.25 0.34 10.20
C ASN A 78 4.92 0.28 11.70
N ILE A 79 5.72 -0.44 12.50
CA ILE A 79 5.55 -0.51 13.96
C ILE A 79 5.72 0.90 14.57
N ALA A 80 6.78 1.61 14.20
CA ALA A 80 7.03 2.96 14.69
C ALA A 80 5.88 3.92 14.34
N MET A 81 5.39 3.89 13.10
CA MET A 81 4.29 4.74 12.65
C MET A 81 2.97 4.41 13.37
N ILE A 82 2.68 3.14 13.64
CA ILE A 82 1.52 2.74 14.44
C ILE A 82 1.64 3.30 15.87
N LEU A 83 2.80 3.19 16.51
CA LEU A 83 3.02 3.70 17.86
C LEU A 83 2.88 5.23 17.92
N ILE A 84 3.44 5.94 16.95
CA ILE A 84 3.31 7.40 16.83
C ILE A 84 1.84 7.77 16.63
N ALA A 85 1.13 7.11 15.71
CA ALA A 85 -0.28 7.38 15.44
C ALA A 85 -1.16 7.12 16.68
N LEU A 86 -0.87 6.06 17.45
CA LEU A 86 -1.52 5.78 18.73
C LEU A 86 -1.28 6.88 19.76
N ALA A 87 -0.03 7.35 19.88
CA ALA A 87 0.33 8.43 20.81
C ALA A 87 -0.38 9.73 20.44
N VAL A 88 -0.38 10.10 19.15
CA VAL A 88 -1.07 11.29 18.64
C VAL A 88 -2.57 11.17 18.84
N ALA A 89 -3.19 10.03 18.53
CA ALA A 89 -4.62 9.82 18.71
C ALA A 89 -5.05 9.97 20.18
N LYS A 90 -4.23 9.48 21.11
CA LYS A 90 -4.46 9.65 22.56
C LYS A 90 -4.27 11.10 22.99
N ALA A 91 -3.19 11.76 22.54
CA ALA A 91 -2.92 13.16 22.87
C ALA A 91 -4.04 14.10 22.39
N MET A 92 -4.58 13.85 21.19
CA MET A 92 -5.71 14.60 20.61
C MET A 92 -7.08 14.20 21.19
N LYS A 93 -7.14 13.24 22.11
CA LYS A 93 -8.38 12.73 22.72
C LYS A 93 -9.43 12.33 21.67
N ILE A 94 -9.00 11.63 20.61
CA ILE A 94 -9.90 11.16 19.55
C ILE A 94 -10.96 10.23 20.14
N SER A 95 -12.23 10.45 19.79
CA SER A 95 -13.33 9.63 20.27
C SER A 95 -13.17 8.17 19.83
N HIS A 96 -13.64 7.24 20.67
CA HIS A 96 -13.51 5.80 20.41
C HIS A 96 -14.01 5.40 19.02
N ARG A 97 -15.13 6.00 18.57
CA ARG A 97 -15.73 5.74 17.26
C ARG A 97 -14.83 6.07 16.07
N ARG A 98 -13.93 7.05 16.23
CA ARG A 98 -13.02 7.52 15.17
C ARG A 98 -11.58 7.03 15.36
N PHE A 99 -11.27 6.46 16.53
CA PHE A 99 -9.91 6.17 16.95
C PHE A 99 -9.17 5.25 15.98
N GLY A 100 -9.75 4.10 15.64
CA GLY A 100 -9.14 3.13 14.73
C GLY A 100 -8.95 3.68 13.32
N GLY A 101 -9.96 4.39 12.80
CA GLY A 101 -9.85 5.06 11.51
C GLY A 101 -8.73 6.11 11.49
N PHE A 102 -8.62 6.92 12.54
CA PHE A 102 -7.57 7.93 12.66
C PHE A 102 -6.18 7.29 12.69
N VAL A 103 -5.97 6.28 13.53
CA VAL A 103 -4.67 5.60 13.65
C VAL A 103 -4.26 4.97 12.33
N VAL A 104 -5.18 4.28 11.65
CA VAL A 104 -4.91 3.69 10.34
C VAL A 104 -4.56 4.74 9.30
N MET A 105 -5.31 5.85 9.23
CA MET A 105 -5.05 6.92 8.26
C MET A 105 -3.70 7.63 8.50
N CYS A 106 -3.21 7.68 9.75
CA CYS A 106 -1.91 8.24 10.07
C CYS A 106 -0.76 7.25 9.85
N ALA A 107 -0.95 5.97 10.18
CA ALA A 107 0.13 5.00 10.19
C ALA A 107 0.29 4.23 8.87
N MET A 108 -0.82 3.95 8.17
CA MET A 108 -0.84 3.09 6.99
C MET A 108 -0.76 3.95 5.72
N SER A 109 0.14 3.58 4.81
CA SER A 109 0.36 4.32 3.57
C SER A 109 -0.38 3.69 2.39
N ASN A 110 -0.68 4.52 1.37
CA ASN A 110 -1.05 4.03 0.05
C ASN A 110 0.23 3.74 -0.75
N SER A 111 0.88 2.64 -0.40
CA SER A 111 2.19 2.27 -0.95
C SER A 111 2.14 1.94 -2.44
N LEU A 112 1.00 1.45 -2.94
CA LEU A 112 0.91 0.87 -4.27
C LEU A 112 0.41 1.85 -5.34
N PHE A 113 -0.60 2.68 -5.03
CA PHE A 113 -1.14 3.62 -6.03
C PHE A 113 -0.44 4.98 -6.00
N VAL A 114 0.12 5.35 -4.84
CA VAL A 114 0.83 6.63 -4.67
C VAL A 114 2.32 6.37 -4.46
N GLY A 115 2.67 5.49 -3.52
CA GLY A 115 4.07 5.22 -3.19
C GLY A 115 4.88 4.65 -4.36
N TYR A 116 4.32 3.69 -5.10
CA TYR A 116 5.02 3.04 -6.21
C TYR A 116 5.34 4.02 -7.35
N PRO A 117 4.38 4.77 -7.94
CA PRO A 117 4.71 5.77 -8.97
C PRO A 117 5.72 6.82 -8.51
N VAL A 118 5.63 7.30 -7.26
CA VAL A 118 6.60 8.26 -6.73
C VAL A 118 7.99 7.64 -6.63
N CYS A 119 8.06 6.41 -6.14
CA CYS A 119 9.34 5.71 -5.98
C CYS A 119 10.00 5.47 -7.33
N THR A 120 9.25 5.04 -8.35
CA THR A 120 9.78 4.81 -9.69
C THR A 120 10.17 6.11 -10.39
N GLU A 121 9.45 7.21 -10.17
CA GLU A 121 9.83 8.52 -10.74
C GLU A 121 11.10 9.09 -10.10
N LEU A 122 11.29 8.90 -8.77
CA LEU A 122 12.44 9.45 -8.05
C LEU A 122 13.69 8.58 -8.12
N PHE A 123 13.52 7.26 -8.08
CA PHE A 123 14.60 6.28 -7.92
C PHE A 123 14.69 5.29 -9.07
N GLY A 124 13.81 5.38 -10.08
CA GLY A 124 13.78 4.45 -11.20
C GLY A 124 13.43 3.02 -10.77
N ALA A 125 13.82 2.05 -11.60
CA ALA A 125 13.58 0.63 -11.37
C ALA A 125 14.29 0.09 -10.11
N GLU A 126 15.41 0.70 -9.69
CA GLU A 126 16.13 0.30 -8.48
C GLU A 126 15.30 0.48 -7.20
N GLY A 127 14.35 1.41 -7.20
CA GLY A 127 13.43 1.63 -6.08
C GLY A 127 12.32 0.58 -5.97
N THR A 128 11.97 -0.08 -7.08
CA THR A 128 10.83 -1.01 -7.18
C THR A 128 10.83 -2.10 -6.09
N PRO A 129 11.95 -2.81 -5.83
CA PRO A 129 11.94 -3.89 -4.87
C PRO A 129 11.68 -3.40 -3.44
N TYR A 130 12.24 -2.24 -3.07
CA TYR A 130 12.07 -1.67 -1.73
C TYR A 130 10.63 -1.25 -1.47
N VAL A 131 9.97 -0.62 -2.45
CA VAL A 131 8.55 -0.22 -2.30
C VAL A 131 7.61 -1.44 -2.32
N MET A 132 7.96 -2.51 -3.03
CA MET A 132 7.21 -3.78 -3.01
C MET A 132 7.34 -4.50 -1.67
N CYS A 133 8.54 -4.54 -1.07
CA CYS A 133 8.75 -5.02 0.30
C CYS A 133 7.97 -4.18 1.32
N PHE A 134 7.98 -2.85 1.16
CA PHE A 134 7.19 -1.95 1.98
C PHE A 134 5.69 -2.19 1.84
N TYR A 135 5.20 -2.36 0.60
CA TYR A 135 3.81 -2.70 0.32
C TYR A 135 3.39 -4.01 1.01
N MET A 136 4.23 -5.04 0.97
CA MET A 136 3.97 -6.33 1.62
C MET A 136 3.79 -6.16 3.12
N MET A 137 4.73 -5.49 3.78
CA MET A 137 4.67 -5.26 5.23
C MET A 137 3.52 -4.33 5.62
N ASN A 138 3.32 -3.22 4.91
CA ASN A 138 2.22 -2.29 5.15
C ASN A 138 0.85 -2.99 5.02
N THR A 139 0.68 -3.84 4.00
CA THR A 139 -0.55 -4.63 3.83
C THR A 139 -0.73 -5.67 4.93
N PHE A 140 0.36 -6.30 5.37
CA PHE A 140 0.35 -7.21 6.51
C PHE A 140 -0.14 -6.52 7.78
N PHE A 141 0.47 -5.39 8.16
CA PHE A 141 0.09 -4.62 9.35
C PHE A 141 -1.32 -4.04 9.25
N PHE A 142 -1.75 -3.62 8.06
CA PHE A 142 -3.11 -3.17 7.84
C PHE A 142 -4.11 -4.26 8.19
N TRP A 143 -3.96 -5.48 7.66
CA TRP A 143 -4.93 -6.55 7.95
C TRP A 143 -4.77 -7.15 9.35
N ALA A 144 -3.55 -7.24 9.88
CA ALA A 144 -3.28 -7.81 11.20
C ALA A 144 -3.78 -6.90 12.33
N ILE A 145 -3.54 -5.58 12.22
CA ILE A 145 -3.78 -4.62 13.30
C ILE A 145 -4.79 -3.55 12.87
N GLY A 146 -4.53 -2.87 11.76
CA GLY A 146 -5.27 -1.68 11.35
C GLY A 146 -6.77 -1.94 11.15
N ALA A 147 -7.11 -2.98 10.39
CA ALA A 147 -8.48 -3.37 10.12
C ALA A 147 -9.20 -3.71 11.44
N THR A 148 -8.60 -4.53 12.30
CA THR A 148 -9.16 -4.85 13.63
C THR A 148 -9.44 -3.60 14.46
N MET A 149 -8.54 -2.60 14.44
CA MET A 149 -8.78 -1.32 15.13
C MET A 149 -9.97 -0.56 14.59
N ILE A 150 -10.16 -0.54 13.26
CA ILE A 150 -11.32 0.08 12.61
C ILE A 150 -12.60 -0.62 13.03
N TYR A 151 -12.66 -1.95 12.93
CA TYR A 151 -13.84 -2.74 13.29
C TYR A 151 -14.23 -2.52 14.76
N MET A 152 -13.26 -2.59 15.67
CA MET A 152 -13.50 -2.32 17.09
C MET A 152 -14.04 -0.90 17.34
N SER A 153 -13.49 0.09 16.64
CA SER A 153 -13.95 1.48 16.76
C SER A 153 -15.36 1.67 16.18
N ALA A 154 -15.75 0.88 15.19
CA ALA A 154 -17.09 0.86 14.63
C ALA A 154 -18.12 0.15 15.53
N GLY A 155 -17.69 -0.49 16.63
CA GLY A 155 -18.54 -1.31 17.49
C GLY A 155 -18.76 -2.74 16.96
N GLU A 156 -17.96 -3.15 15.96
CA GLU A 156 -18.01 -4.49 15.38
C GLU A 156 -17.01 -5.45 16.07
N SER A 157 -17.21 -6.76 15.88
CA SER A 157 -16.29 -7.76 16.40
C SER A 157 -14.92 -7.68 15.72
N ARG A 158 -13.87 -8.08 16.44
CA ARG A 158 -12.53 -8.21 15.89
C ARG A 158 -12.53 -9.22 14.73
N LEU A 159 -11.68 -8.96 13.73
CA LEU A 159 -11.44 -9.93 12.67
C LEU A 159 -10.81 -11.20 13.25
N SER A 160 -11.33 -12.35 12.83
CA SER A 160 -10.74 -13.64 13.18
C SER A 160 -9.43 -13.86 12.42
N ILE A 161 -8.54 -14.69 12.98
CA ILE A 161 -7.26 -15.05 12.34
C ILE A 161 -7.49 -15.63 10.94
N LYS A 162 -8.58 -16.39 10.76
CA LYS A 162 -8.97 -16.97 9.47
C LYS A 162 -9.35 -15.91 8.43
N GLU A 163 -10.03 -14.85 8.85
CA GLU A 163 -10.39 -13.73 7.98
C GLU A 163 -9.16 -12.91 7.61
N ILE A 164 -8.28 -12.62 8.58
CA ILE A 164 -7.01 -11.93 8.34
C ILE A 164 -6.19 -12.73 7.31
N GLY A 165 -6.03 -14.04 7.52
CA GLY A 165 -5.33 -14.91 6.57
C GLY A 165 -5.91 -14.88 5.15
N LYS A 166 -7.25 -14.92 5.01
CA LYS A 166 -7.91 -14.79 3.71
C LYS A 166 -7.67 -13.43 3.04
N LYS A 167 -7.59 -12.35 3.83
CA LYS A 167 -7.33 -10.99 3.31
C LYS A 167 -5.87 -10.78 2.93
N LEU A 168 -4.94 -11.41 3.67
CA LEU A 168 -3.53 -11.45 3.32
C LEU A 168 -3.27 -12.29 2.07
N ALA A 169 -4.07 -13.33 1.84
CA ALA A 169 -4.13 -14.07 0.58
C ALA A 169 -4.83 -13.26 -0.55
N SER A 170 -4.50 -11.98 -0.68
CA SER A 170 -4.99 -11.13 -1.76
C SER A 170 -4.26 -11.43 -3.07
N PRO A 171 -4.90 -11.27 -4.24
CA PRO A 171 -4.26 -11.56 -5.53
C PRO A 171 -2.90 -10.87 -5.72
N PRO A 172 -2.71 -9.58 -5.35
CA PRO A 172 -1.41 -8.93 -5.42
C PRO A 172 -0.32 -9.62 -4.60
N LEU A 173 -0.61 -9.94 -3.32
CA LEU A 173 0.37 -10.58 -2.43
C LEU A 173 0.70 -12.01 -2.89
N ILE A 174 -0.31 -12.76 -3.33
CA ILE A 174 -0.10 -14.11 -3.88
C ILE A 174 0.78 -14.02 -5.13
N SER A 175 0.48 -13.11 -6.05
CA SER A 175 1.25 -12.95 -7.28
C SER A 175 2.71 -12.56 -7.03
N LEU A 176 2.95 -11.68 -6.05
CA LEU A 176 4.28 -11.27 -5.64
C LEU A 176 5.06 -12.46 -5.04
N LEU A 177 4.46 -13.20 -4.11
CA LEU A 177 5.08 -14.38 -3.50
C LEU A 177 5.32 -15.50 -4.52
N ALA A 178 4.38 -15.74 -5.42
CA ALA A 178 4.50 -16.73 -6.47
C ALA A 178 5.61 -16.37 -7.48
N ALA A 179 5.70 -15.10 -7.88
CA ALA A 179 6.75 -14.63 -8.77
C ALA A 179 8.14 -14.76 -8.12
N VAL A 180 8.26 -14.40 -6.83
CA VAL A 180 9.52 -14.58 -6.09
C VAL A 180 9.89 -16.06 -5.98
N ALA A 181 8.93 -16.94 -5.73
CA ALA A 181 9.17 -18.39 -5.66
C ALA A 181 9.57 -19.00 -7.01
N LEU A 182 9.08 -18.45 -8.13
CA LEU A 182 9.45 -18.89 -9.49
C LEU A 182 10.83 -18.39 -9.93
N LEU A 183 11.33 -17.30 -9.34
CA LEU A 183 12.62 -16.71 -9.68
C LEU A 183 13.79 -17.31 -8.88
N LEU A 184 13.50 -17.99 -7.77
CA LEU A 184 14.46 -18.73 -6.93
C LEU A 184 14.79 -20.12 -7.48
#